data_AF-A0A5C3NI95-F1
#
_entry.id   AF-A0A5C3NI95-F1
#
_cell.length_a   1.000
_cell.length_b   1.000
_cell.length_c   1.000
_cell.angle_alpha   90.00
_cell.angle_beta   90.00
_cell.angle_gamma   90.00
#
_symmetry.space_group_name_H-M   'P 1'
#
loop_
_entity.id
_entity.type
_entity.pdbx_description
1 polymer ?
#
loop_
_entity_poly.entity_id
_entity_poly.type
_entity_poly.pdbx_seq_one_letter_code
_entity_poly.pdbx_strand_id
1 'polypeptide(L)'
;MNTTNTSTGYSPFQLRFGRSLRLIPPLTPPDDATDTLDAAKLLCDIQSNVADAQDALLASKVDQAFYANCSHGPEPQFKVGDLVMLSTKNRRREYKTKGAKCVAK
;
A
#
# COMPACT_ATOMS: atom_id res chain seq x y z
N MET A 1 -9.51 8.27 -5.97
CA MET A 1 -8.65 9.46 -6.19
C MET A 1 -7.33 8.98 -6.78
N ASN A 2 -6.83 9.60 -7.86
CA ASN A 2 -5.51 9.28 -8.40
C ASN A 2 -4.45 10.16 -7.74
N THR A 3 -4.19 9.92 -6.46
CA THR A 3 -3.19 10.64 -5.66
C THR A 3 -1.91 9.82 -5.56
N THR A 4 -0.77 10.49 -5.47
CA THR A 4 0.50 9.82 -5.19
C THR A 4 0.51 9.29 -3.76
N ASN A 5 0.98 8.05 -3.60
CA ASN A 5 1.16 7.48 -2.28
C ASN A 5 2.53 7.92 -1.74
N THR A 6 2.56 8.49 -0.54
CA THR A 6 3.76 9.02 0.12
C THR A 6 4.84 7.95 0.33
N SER A 7 4.46 6.71 0.61
CA SER A 7 5.40 5.60 0.84
C SER A 7 6.07 5.11 -0.44
N THR A 8 5.46 5.33 -1.61
CA THR A 8 5.96 4.79 -2.88
C THR A 8 6.35 5.87 -3.89
N GLY A 9 5.93 7.12 -3.69
CA GLY A 9 6.07 8.19 -4.70
C GLY A 9 5.12 8.08 -5.89
N TYR A 10 4.58 6.89 -6.17
CA TYR A 10 3.74 6.62 -7.34
C TYR A 10 2.24 6.77 -7.08
N SER A 11 1.49 7.06 -8.16
CA SER A 11 0.03 6.93 -8.18
C SER A 11 -0.38 5.56 -8.74
N PRO A 12 -1.54 4.98 -8.33
CA PRO A 12 -2.01 3.70 -8.86
C PRO A 12 -2.17 3.71 -10.39
N PHE A 13 -2.55 4.85 -10.96
CA PHE A 13 -2.67 4.99 -12.41
C PHE A 13 -1.31 4.91 -13.10
N GLN A 14 -0.29 5.57 -12.52
CA GLN A 14 1.08 5.53 -13.08
C GLN A 14 1.68 4.13 -13.02
N LEU A 15 1.49 3.39 -11.93
CA LEU A 15 1.95 2.00 -11.84
C LEU A 15 1.26 1.08 -12.86
N ARG A 16 0.01 1.38 -13.21
CA ARG A 16 -0.77 0.55 -14.15
C ARG A 16 -0.51 0.90 -15.61
N PHE A 17 -0.29 2.18 -15.92
CA PHE A 17 -0.24 2.69 -17.30
C PHE A 17 1.08 3.33 -17.69
N GLY A 18 2.08 3.37 -16.78
CA GLY A 18 3.41 3.92 -17.02
C GLY A 18 3.47 5.43 -17.13
N ARG A 19 2.35 6.13 -16.91
CA ARG A 19 2.25 7.58 -17.09
C ARG A 19 1.28 8.21 -16.10
N SER A 20 1.46 9.49 -15.81
CA SER A 20 0.51 10.24 -15.01
C SER A 20 -0.82 10.43 -15.75
N LEU A 21 -1.92 10.42 -15.00
CA LEU A 21 -3.25 10.72 -15.54
C LEU A 21 -3.28 12.20 -15.96
N ARG A 22 -3.56 12.47 -17.23
CA ARG A 22 -3.86 13.81 -17.74
C ARG A 22 -5.37 13.94 -17.92
N LEU A 23 -6.03 14.77 -17.12
CA LEU A 23 -7.47 15.02 -17.23
C LEU A 23 -7.80 15.99 -18.37
N ILE A 24 -6.89 16.93 -18.64
CA ILE A 24 -7.02 17.92 -19.71
C ILE A 24 -5.91 17.60 -20.73
N PRO A 25 -6.24 17.40 -22.01
CA PRO A 25 -5.24 17.30 -23.07
C PRO A 25 -4.34 18.56 -23.10
N PRO A 26 -3.08 18.45 -23.51
CA PRO A 26 -2.23 19.62 -23.68
C PRO A 26 -2.92 20.62 -24.62
N LEU A 27 -2.97 21.89 -24.19
CA LEU A 27 -3.54 22.99 -25.00
C LEU A 27 -2.58 23.47 -26.10
N THR A 28 -1.35 22.98 -26.09
CA THR A 28 -0.36 23.21 -27.13
C THR A 28 -0.60 22.24 -28.29
N PRO A 29 -0.41 22.67 -29.55
CA PRO A 29 -0.44 21.73 -30.66
C PRO A 29 0.57 20.61 -30.40
N PRO A 30 0.24 19.35 -30.74
CA PRO A 30 1.21 18.27 -30.64
C PRO A 30 2.41 18.64 -31.51
N ASP A 31 3.63 18.52 -30.97
CA ASP A 31 4.82 18.58 -31.81
C ASP A 31 4.69 17.51 -32.90
N ASP A 32 4.95 17.87 -34.16
CA ASP A 32 4.94 16.95 -35.32
C ASP A 32 6.03 15.84 -35.20
N ALA A 33 6.74 15.78 -34.07
CA ALA A 33 7.55 14.65 -33.69
C ALA A 33 6.62 13.43 -33.63
N THR A 34 6.76 12.57 -34.65
CA THR A 34 6.30 11.20 -34.65
C THR A 34 7.09 10.43 -33.59
N ASP A 35 6.86 10.74 -32.32
CA ASP A 35 7.24 9.91 -31.19
C ASP A 35 6.42 8.63 -31.32
N THR A 36 6.95 7.73 -32.14
CA THR A 36 6.55 6.33 -32.16
C THR A 36 6.87 5.80 -30.77
N LEU A 37 5.88 5.92 -29.88
CA LEU A 37 5.96 5.45 -28.51
C LEU A 37 6.36 3.97 -28.58
N ASP A 38 7.62 3.69 -28.28
CA ASP A 38 8.16 2.35 -28.32
C ASP A 38 7.46 1.53 -27.24
N ALA A 39 6.48 0.73 -27.66
CA ALA A 39 5.64 -0.04 -26.76
C ALA A 39 6.48 -0.98 -25.88
N ALA A 40 7.61 -1.47 -26.38
CA ALA A 40 8.51 -2.31 -25.60
C ALA A 40 9.15 -1.52 -24.45
N LYS A 41 9.64 -0.31 -24.73
CA LYS A 41 10.20 0.58 -23.69
C LYS A 41 9.15 0.95 -22.65
N LEU A 42 7.94 1.31 -23.07
CA LEU A 42 6.86 1.63 -22.13
C LEU A 42 6.55 0.46 -21.17
N LEU A 43 6.52 -0.77 -21.69
CA LEU A 43 6.28 -1.96 -20.87
C LEU A 43 7.43 -2.22 -19.89
N CYS A 44 8.68 -2.06 -20.34
CA CYS A 44 9.85 -2.16 -19.46
C CYS A 44 9.81 -1.09 -18.36
N ASP A 45 9.45 0.15 -18.69
CA ASP A 45 9.34 1.23 -17.72
C ASP A 45 8.25 0.96 -16.69
N ILE A 46 7.10 0.40 -17.10
CA ILE A 46 6.05 -0.02 -16.18
C ILE A 46 6.57 -1.07 -15.21
N GLN A 47 7.29 -2.08 -15.71
CA GLN A 47 7.85 -3.14 -14.86
C GLN A 47 8.88 -2.59 -13.87
N SER A 48 9.76 -1.68 -14.33
CA SER A 48 10.74 -1.01 -13.47
C SER A 48 10.05 -0.19 -12.38
N ASN A 49 9.07 0.65 -12.74
CA ASN A 49 8.32 1.44 -11.77
C ASN A 49 7.59 0.57 -10.72
N VAL A 50 7.09 -0.60 -11.13
CA VAL A 50 6.46 -1.55 -10.20
C VAL A 50 7.48 -2.16 -9.25
N ALA A 51 8.66 -2.55 -9.74
CA ALA A 51 9.74 -3.06 -8.90
C ALA A 51 10.18 -1.99 -7.88
N ASP A 52 10.45 -0.77 -8.35
CA ASP A 52 10.84 0.35 -7.48
C ASP A 52 9.78 0.65 -6.41
N ALA A 53 8.50 0.61 -6.78
CA ALA A 53 7.41 0.81 -5.83
C ALA A 53 7.33 -0.30 -4.78
N GLN A 54 7.63 -1.56 -5.14
CA GLN A 54 7.66 -2.68 -4.20
C GLN A 54 8.81 -2.53 -3.20
N ASP A 55 9.99 -2.14 -3.68
CA ASP A 55 11.15 -1.88 -2.82
C ASP A 55 10.88 -0.72 -1.85
N ALA A 56 10.29 0.37 -2.35
CA ALA A 56 9.88 1.50 -1.51
C ALA A 56 8.83 1.10 -0.45
N LEU A 57 7.87 0.23 -0.78
CA LEU A 57 6.93 -0.31 0.19
C LEU A 57 7.61 -1.16 1.26
N LEU A 58 8.61 -1.95 0.87
CA LEU A 58 9.35 -2.79 1.81
C LEU A 58 10.12 -1.90 2.80
N ALA A 59 10.87 -0.91 2.30
CA ALA A 59 11.58 0.05 3.13
C ALA A 59 10.62 0.79 4.08
N SER A 60 9.50 1.31 3.56
CA SER A 60 8.51 2.02 4.37
C SER A 60 7.91 1.14 5.47
N LYS A 61 7.71 -0.17 5.23
CA LYS A 61 7.24 -1.11 6.25
C LYS A 61 8.25 -1.34 7.36
N VAL A 62 9.54 -1.40 7.02
CA VAL A 62 10.63 -1.52 8.00
C VAL A 62 10.65 -0.29 8.90
N ASP A 63 10.58 0.91 8.32
CA ASP A 63 10.54 2.16 9.07
C ASP A 63 9.29 2.24 9.96
N GLN A 64 8.12 1.89 9.43
CA GLN A 64 6.88 1.85 10.19
C GLN A 64 6.98 0.89 11.39
N ALA A 65 7.55 -0.29 11.21
CA ALA A 65 7.77 -1.25 12.29
C ALA A 65 8.74 -0.69 13.34
N PHE A 66 9.82 -0.06 12.91
CA PHE A 66 10.79 0.57 13.82
C PHE A 66 10.12 1.66 14.68
N TYR A 67 9.44 2.62 14.08
CA TYR A 67 8.80 3.72 14.81
C TYR A 67 7.60 3.26 15.66
N ALA A 68 6.84 2.25 15.19
CA ALA A 68 5.78 1.64 16.00
C ALA A 68 6.36 1.02 17.28
N ASN A 69 7.48 0.31 17.17
CA ASN A 69 8.17 -0.31 18.30
C ASN A 69 8.77 0.72 19.26
N CYS A 70 9.19 1.90 18.78
CA CYS A 70 9.67 2.98 19.67
C CYS A 70 8.59 3.44 20.67
N SER A 71 7.31 3.38 20.28
CA SER A 71 6.21 3.74 21.16
C SER A 71 5.76 2.61 22.09
N HIS A 72 6.32 1.40 21.93
CA HIS A 72 5.93 0.24 22.71
C HIS A 72 6.59 0.27 24.10
N GLY A 73 5.82 -0.02 25.14
CA GLY A 73 6.38 -0.23 26.47
C GLY A 73 7.20 -1.53 26.53
N PRO A 74 7.95 -1.76 27.62
CA PRO A 74 8.64 -3.04 27.81
C PRO A 74 7.64 -4.19 27.70
N GLU A 75 7.99 -5.20 26.89
CA GLU A 75 7.10 -6.35 26.70
C GLU A 75 7.02 -7.15 28.01
N PRO A 76 5.82 -7.42 28.54
CA PRO A 76 5.67 -8.18 29.76
C PRO A 76 6.09 -9.63 29.53
N GLN A 77 7.06 -10.11 30.31
CA GLN A 77 7.49 -11.51 30.29
C GLN A 77 6.54 -12.35 31.15
N PHE A 78 5.78 -13.24 30.52
CA PHE A 78 4.89 -14.16 31.21
C PHE A 78 5.54 -15.53 31.36
N LYS A 79 5.39 -16.15 32.53
CA LYS A 79 5.79 -17.54 32.81
C LYS A 79 4.60 -18.47 32.76
N VAL A 80 4.87 -19.75 32.51
CA VAL A 80 3.84 -20.79 32.56
C VAL A 80 3.27 -20.85 33.98
N GLY A 81 1.96 -20.62 34.10
CA GLY A 81 1.26 -20.54 35.39
C GLY A 81 0.84 -19.13 35.81
N ASP A 82 1.31 -18.07 35.11
CA ASP A 82 0.91 -16.70 35.41
C ASP A 82 -0.57 -16.45 35.06
N LEU A 83 -1.28 -15.78 35.96
CA LEU A 83 -2.66 -15.36 35.74
C LEU A 83 -2.67 -13.96 35.13
N VAL A 84 -3.23 -13.84 33.92
CA VAL A 84 -3.40 -12.57 33.21
C VAL A 84 -4.87 -12.20 33.08
N MET A 85 -5.21 -10.94 33.35
CA MET A 85 -6.56 -10.44 33.11
C MET A 85 -6.79 -10.21 31.62
N LEU A 86 -7.76 -10.92 31.06
CA LEU A 86 -8.20 -10.73 29.68
C LEU A 86 -9.39 -9.78 29.64
N SER A 87 -9.30 -8.70 28.88
CA SER A 87 -10.46 -7.84 28.60
C SER A 87 -11.52 -8.63 27.84
N THR A 88 -12.70 -8.81 28.44
CA THR A 88 -13.84 -9.53 27.83
C THR A 88 -14.82 -8.59 27.13
N LYS A 89 -14.54 -7.28 27.09
CA LYS A 89 -15.46 -6.24 26.60
C LYS A 89 -16.02 -6.55 25.20
N ASN A 90 -15.19 -7.04 24.28
CA ASN A 90 -15.60 -7.33 22.90
C ASN A 90 -15.82 -8.83 22.61
N ARG A 91 -15.50 -9.72 23.56
CA ARG A 91 -15.56 -11.18 23.37
C ARG A 91 -16.95 -11.67 22.99
N ARG A 92 -18.00 -11.08 23.56
CA ARG A 92 -19.39 -11.45 23.22
C ARG A 92 -19.75 -11.08 21.78
N ARG A 93 -19.23 -9.96 21.27
CA ARG A 93 -19.45 -9.54 19.87
C ARG A 93 -18.74 -10.51 18.93
N GLU A 94 -17.45 -10.77 19.16
CA GLU A 94 -16.63 -11.69 18.37
C GLU A 94 -17.21 -13.11 18.34
N TYR A 95 -17.65 -13.62 19.50
CA TYR A 95 -18.29 -14.93 19.60
C TYR A 95 -19.60 -15.01 18.78
N LYS A 96 -20.44 -13.97 18.87
CA LYS A 96 -21.71 -13.90 18.12
C LYS A 96 -21.51 -13.69 16.62
N THR A 97 -20.46 -12.97 16.20
CA THR A 97 -20.18 -12.74 14.79
C THR A 97 -19.45 -13.89 14.11
N LYS A 98 -18.82 -14.80 14.86
CA LYS A 98 -18.05 -15.94 14.33
C LYS A 98 -18.87 -16.93 13.49
N GLY A 99 -20.20 -16.88 13.55
CA GLY A 99 -21.11 -17.70 12.74
C GLY A 99 -21.80 -16.96 11.58
N ALA A 100 -21.69 -15.63 11.52
CA ALA A 100 -22.19 -14.85 10.39
C ALA A 100 -21.16 -14.93 9.27
N LYS A 101 -21.30 -15.94 8.40
CA LYS A 101 -20.57 -16.03 7.13
C LYS A 101 -20.72 -14.67 6.43
N CYS A 102 -19.63 -13.90 6.35
CA CYS A 102 -19.55 -12.75 5.46
C CYS A 102 -19.59 -13.29 4.02
N VAL A 103 -20.78 -13.55 3.50
CA VAL A 103 -21.00 -13.56 2.06
C VAL A 103 -20.90 -12.10 1.65
N ALA A 104 -19.74 -11.72 1.13
CA ALA A 104 -19.56 -10.41 0.51
C ALA A 104 -20.57 -10.28 -0.63
N LYS A 105 -21.35 -9.19 -0.62
CA LYS A 105 -22.22 -8.76 -1.69
C LYS A 105 -21.70 -7.44 -2.22
#